data_AF-A0A419HNL1-F1
#
_entry.id   AF-A0A419HNL1-F1
#
_cell.length_a   1.000
_cell.length_b   1.000
_cell.length_c   1.000
_cell.angle_alpha   90.00
_cell.angle_beta   90.00
_cell.angle_gamma   90.00
#
_symmetry.space_group_name_H-M   'P 1'
#
loop_
_entity.id
_entity.type
_entity.pdbx_description
1 polymer ?
#
loop_
_entity_poly.entity_id
_entity_poly.type
_entity_poly.pdbx_seq_one_letter_code
_entity_poly.pdbx_strand_id
1 'polypeptide(L)'
;MFGITPENVLKAAAAMKQHGEDLMSRVAGYRSQMRCSPAMGDPVSKDVAKALNWKLIEAPDSYANRAKHSAEQILDAANSLQQVAKTYGYTDDDIAAALNKKDQAQ
;
A
#
# COMPACT_ATOMS: atom_id res chain seq x y z
N MET A 1 14.38 24.85 13.76
CA MET A 1 15.18 23.79 13.10
C MET A 1 14.44 22.48 13.33
N PHE A 2 13.82 21.89 12.31
CA PHE A 2 13.15 20.59 12.43
C PHE A 2 14.23 19.51 12.46
N GLY A 3 14.83 19.28 13.63
CA GLY A 3 15.75 18.16 13.84
C GLY A 3 14.98 16.86 13.67
N ILE A 4 15.43 16.00 12.77
CA ILE A 4 14.93 14.63 12.67
C ILE A 4 15.33 13.95 13.98
N THR A 5 14.38 13.82 14.90
CA THR A 5 14.59 13.09 16.16
C THR A 5 14.29 11.61 15.94
N PRO A 6 14.89 10.71 16.73
CA PRO A 6 14.63 9.28 16.63
C PRO A 6 13.13 8.94 16.81
N GLU A 7 12.44 9.66 17.70
CA GLU A 7 10.98 9.54 17.86
C GLU A 7 10.19 9.97 16.62
N ASN A 8 10.62 11.04 15.94
CA ASN A 8 9.95 11.50 14.72
C ASN A 8 10.11 10.47 13.58
N VAL A 9 11.26 9.78 13.51
CA VAL A 9 11.51 8.69 12.56
C VAL A 9 10.56 7.52 12.83
N LEU A 10 10.41 7.08 14.09
CA LEU A 10 9.49 5.99 14.44
C LEU A 10 8.03 6.35 14.19
N LYS A 11 7.61 7.58 14.53
CA LYS A 11 6.24 8.06 14.23
C LYS A 11 5.97 8.08 12.72
N ALA A 12 6.95 8.52 11.93
CA ALA A 12 6.84 8.51 10.47
C ALA A 12 6.79 7.08 9.91
N ALA A 13 7.62 6.17 10.43
CA ALA A 13 7.61 4.76 10.04
C ALA A 13 6.25 4.10 10.32
N ALA A 14 5.67 4.34 11.50
CA ALA A 14 4.35 3.83 11.87
C ALA A 14 3.25 4.37 10.94
N ALA A 15 3.24 5.68 10.68
CA ALA A 15 2.27 6.28 9.78
C ALA A 15 2.38 5.72 8.35
N MET A 16 3.59 5.63 7.81
CA MET A 16 3.82 5.07 6.48
C MET A 16 3.42 3.60 6.40
N LYS A 17 3.77 2.78 7.40
CA LYS A 17 3.35 1.37 7.46
C LYS A 17 1.83 1.25 7.43
N GLN A 18 1.14 1.99 8.30
CA GLN A 18 -0.32 1.99 8.36
C GLN A 18 -0.95 2.41 7.02
N HIS A 19 -0.44 3.47 6.39
CA HIS A 19 -0.94 3.92 5.09
C HIS A 19 -0.65 2.93 3.96
N GLY A 20 0.52 2.30 3.96
CA GLY A 20 0.89 1.27 2.98
C GLY A 20 0.00 0.03 3.12
N GLU A 21 -0.28 -0.41 4.35
CA GLU A 21 -1.16 -1.54 4.65
C GLU A 21 -2.62 -1.25 4.26
N ASP A 22 -3.16 -0.07 4.61
CA ASP A 22 -4.51 0.36 4.20
C ASP A 22 -4.63 0.43 2.68
N LEU A 23 -3.66 1.05 1.99
CA LEU A 23 -3.67 1.13 0.53
C LEU A 23 -3.58 -0.26 -0.11
N MET A 24 -2.69 -1.14 0.39
CA MET A 24 -2.55 -2.50 -0.10
C MET A 24 -3.88 -3.28 0.05
N SER A 25 -4.52 -3.17 1.22
CA SER A 25 -5.82 -3.80 1.49
C SER A 25 -6.91 -3.29 0.53
N ARG A 26 -6.99 -1.97 0.32
CA ARG A 26 -7.94 -1.36 -0.63
C ARG A 26 -7.68 -1.82 -2.07
N VAL A 27 -6.42 -1.86 -2.51
CA VAL A 27 -6.06 -2.32 -3.85
C VAL A 27 -6.50 -3.77 -4.05
N ALA A 28 -6.25 -4.64 -3.07
CA ALA A 28 -6.70 -6.03 -3.11
C ALA A 28 -8.24 -6.11 -3.18
N GLY A 29 -8.95 -5.33 -2.35
CA GLY A 29 -10.41 -5.30 -2.29
C GLY A 29 -11.07 -4.74 -3.56
N TYR A 30 -10.48 -3.73 -4.19
CA TYR A 30 -11.01 -3.14 -5.42
C TYR A 30 -10.63 -3.93 -6.67
N ARG A 31 -9.57 -4.74 -6.65
CA ARG A 31 -9.15 -5.53 -7.83
C ARG A 31 -10.29 -6.42 -8.34
N SER A 32 -11.07 -7.03 -7.45
CA SER A 32 -12.24 -7.83 -7.83
C SER A 32 -13.38 -6.97 -8.38
N GLN A 33 -13.61 -5.79 -7.80
CA GLN A 33 -14.67 -4.85 -8.18
C GLN A 33 -14.40 -4.15 -9.52
N MET A 34 -13.13 -4.01 -9.91
CA MET A 34 -12.73 -3.42 -11.19
C MET A 34 -12.96 -4.34 -12.39
N ARG A 35 -13.33 -5.61 -12.19
CA ARG A 35 -13.51 -6.55 -13.31
C ARG A 35 -14.80 -6.23 -14.05
N CYS A 36 -14.66 -5.81 -15.30
CA CYS A 36 -15.78 -5.52 -16.18
C CYS A 36 -16.33 -6.81 -16.79
N SER A 37 -17.65 -6.93 -16.83
CA SER A 37 -18.36 -7.97 -17.57
C SER A 37 -18.99 -7.37 -18.82
N PRO A 38 -19.09 -8.11 -19.94
CA PRO A 38 -19.74 -7.61 -21.14
C PRO A 38 -21.23 -7.36 -20.90
N ALA A 39 -21.73 -6.21 -21.34
CA ALA A 39 -23.16 -5.94 -21.34
C ALA A 39 -23.84 -6.81 -22.41
N MET A 40 -24.88 -7.56 -22.01
CA MET A 40 -25.78 -8.32 -22.90
C MET A 40 -25.13 -9.26 -23.95
N GLY A 41 -23.84 -9.57 -23.83
CA GLY A 41 -23.15 -10.58 -24.64
C GLY A 41 -22.89 -10.20 -26.11
N ASP A 42 -23.15 -8.95 -26.51
CA ASP A 42 -22.88 -8.50 -27.87
C ASP A 42 -21.35 -8.43 -28.13
N PRO A 43 -20.92 -8.54 -29.41
CA PRO A 43 -19.49 -8.56 -29.75
C PRO A 43 -18.74 -7.31 -29.28
N VAL A 44 -19.35 -6.13 -29.37
CA VAL A 44 -18.72 -4.87 -29.00
C VAL A 44 -18.50 -4.82 -27.48
N SER A 45 -19.52 -5.19 -26.69
CA SER A 45 -19.39 -5.26 -25.24
C SER A 45 -18.36 -6.26 -24.76
N LYS A 46 -18.17 -7.38 -25.48
CA LYS A 46 -17.10 -8.36 -25.20
C LYS A 46 -15.72 -7.76 -25.43
N ASP A 47 -15.52 -7.07 -26.54
CA ASP A 47 -14.25 -6.44 -26.87
C ASP A 47 -13.92 -5.30 -25.90
N VAL A 48 -14.92 -4.48 -25.54
CA VAL A 48 -14.78 -3.42 -24.54
C VAL A 48 -14.43 -4.00 -23.16
N ALA A 49 -15.15 -5.01 -22.70
CA ALA A 49 -14.86 -5.65 -21.41
C ALA A 49 -13.45 -6.24 -21.37
N LYS A 50 -13.01 -6.88 -22.46
CA LYS A 50 -11.64 -7.40 -22.60
C LYS A 50 -10.60 -6.27 -22.53
N ALA A 51 -10.78 -5.19 -23.28
CA ALA A 51 -9.86 -4.06 -23.29
C ALA A 51 -9.77 -3.35 -21.93
N LEU A 52 -10.91 -3.20 -21.24
CA LEU A 52 -10.96 -2.63 -19.90
C LEU A 52 -10.27 -3.54 -18.88
N ASN A 53 -10.58 -4.83 -18.87
CA ASN A 53 -9.95 -5.79 -17.95
C ASN A 53 -8.43 -5.85 -18.15
N TRP A 54 -7.97 -5.80 -19.41
CA TRP A 54 -6.54 -5.69 -19.72
C TRP A 54 -5.91 -4.47 -19.05
N LYS A 55 -6.44 -3.27 -19.28
CA LYS A 55 -5.89 -2.03 -18.71
C LYS A 55 -6.04 -1.92 -17.19
N LEU A 56 -7.13 -2.42 -16.62
CA LEU A 56 -7.44 -2.25 -15.21
C LEU A 56 -6.73 -3.27 -14.33
N ILE A 57 -6.61 -4.54 -14.77
CA ILE A 57 -6.25 -5.66 -13.90
C ILE A 57 -5.16 -6.57 -14.48
N GLU A 58 -5.25 -6.92 -15.76
CA GLU A 58 -4.49 -8.06 -16.31
C GLU A 58 -3.11 -7.68 -16.83
N ALA A 59 -2.97 -6.49 -17.43
CA ALA A 59 -1.70 -6.03 -17.97
C ALA A 59 -0.65 -5.88 -16.84
N PRO A 60 0.65 -6.14 -17.12
CA PRO A 60 1.71 -5.94 -16.14
C PRO A 60 1.72 -4.52 -15.56
N ASP A 61 1.46 -3.51 -16.40
CA ASP A 61 1.38 -2.09 -16.05
C ASP A 61 -0.05 -1.59 -15.78
N SER A 62 -0.99 -2.52 -15.56
CA SER A 62 -2.39 -2.19 -15.25
C SER A 62 -2.52 -1.26 -14.05
N TYR A 63 -3.64 -0.54 -13.97
CA TYR A 63 -3.90 0.38 -12.85
C TYR A 63 -3.86 -0.32 -11.49
N ALA A 64 -4.40 -1.54 -11.39
CA ALA A 64 -4.32 -2.32 -10.16
C ALA A 64 -2.86 -2.65 -9.77
N ASN A 65 -2.02 -3.02 -10.73
CA ASN A 65 -0.62 -3.33 -10.46
C ASN A 65 0.19 -2.07 -10.11
N ARG A 66 -0.09 -0.93 -10.77
CA ARG A 66 0.52 0.35 -10.44
C ARG A 66 0.19 0.78 -9.01
N ALA A 67 -1.08 0.65 -8.62
CA ALA A 67 -1.51 0.98 -7.26
C ALA A 67 -0.88 0.05 -6.21
N LYS A 68 -0.78 -1.26 -6.51
CA LYS A 68 -0.05 -2.23 -5.68
C LYS A 68 1.40 -1.82 -5.51
N HIS A 69 2.07 -1.47 -6.61
CA HIS A 69 3.47 -1.05 -6.57
C HIS A 69 3.67 0.22 -5.75
N SER A 70 2.76 1.20 -5.85
CA SER A 70 2.81 2.38 -4.98
C SER A 70 2.66 2.03 -3.50
N ALA A 71 1.78 1.07 -3.15
CA ALA A 71 1.67 0.60 -1.77
C ALA A 71 2.96 -0.09 -1.28
N GLU A 72 3.58 -0.91 -2.12
CA GLU A 72 4.89 -1.54 -1.83
C GLU A 72 5.97 -0.49 -1.56
N GLN A 73 6.07 0.55 -2.39
CA GLN A 73 7.04 1.63 -2.20
C GLN A 73 6.85 2.36 -0.85
N ILE A 74 5.61 2.55 -0.41
CA ILE A 74 5.31 3.16 0.90
C ILE A 74 5.77 2.24 2.04
N LEU A 75 5.53 0.93 1.91
CA LEU A 75 5.97 -0.06 2.90
C LEU A 75 7.50 -0.16 2.96
N ASP A 76 8.18 -0.12 1.81
CA ASP A 76 9.64 -0.11 1.72
C ASP A 76 10.24 1.15 2.37
N ALA A 77 9.59 2.30 2.20
CA ALA A 77 9.96 3.52 2.89
C ALA A 77 9.79 3.39 4.41
N ALA A 78 8.68 2.79 4.87
CA ALA A 78 8.47 2.51 6.30
C ALA A 78 9.55 1.59 6.87
N ASN A 79 9.93 0.54 6.13
CA ASN A 79 11.01 -0.37 6.52
C ASN A 79 12.36 0.34 6.58
N SER A 80 12.64 1.22 5.62
CA SER A 80 13.87 2.03 5.60
C SER A 80 13.96 2.94 6.84
N LEU A 81 12.85 3.55 7.25
CA LEU A 81 12.80 4.36 8.48
C LEU A 81 13.00 3.53 9.75
N GLN A 82 12.49 2.29 9.79
CA GLN A 82 12.77 1.37 10.91
C GLN A 82 14.26 1.04 11.00
N GLN A 83 14.93 0.81 9.87
CA GLN A 83 16.39 0.58 9.87
C GLN A 83 17.15 1.81 10.36
N VAL A 84 16.72 3.01 9.99
CA VAL A 84 17.28 4.26 10.55
C VAL A 84 17.03 4.34 12.06
N ALA A 85 15.86 3.94 12.56
CA ALA A 85 15.61 3.90 14.00
C ALA A 85 16.59 2.96 14.75
N LYS A 86 16.94 1.81 14.17
CA LYS A 86 17.96 0.91 14.75
C LYS A 86 19.33 1.59 14.91
N THR A 87 19.70 2.48 13.98
CA THR A 87 20.96 3.24 14.10
C THR A 87 20.97 4.21 15.29
N TYR A 88 19.79 4.57 15.81
CA TYR A 88 19.64 5.37 17.03
C TYR A 88 19.57 4.53 18.32
N GLY A 89 19.70 3.20 18.22
CA GLY A 89 19.73 2.29 19.37
C GLY A 89 18.39 1.69 19.76
N TYR A 90 17.34 1.85 18.94
CA TYR A 90 16.07 1.16 19.17
C TYR A 90 16.19 -0.34 18.89
N THR A 91 15.60 -1.15 19.78
CA THR A 91 15.49 -2.60 19.59
C THR A 91 14.33 -2.94 18.67
N ASP A 92 14.29 -4.19 18.18
CA ASP A 92 13.14 -4.69 17.42
C ASP A 92 11.84 -4.64 18.24
N ASP A 93 11.92 -4.85 19.56
CA ASP A 93 10.78 -4.75 20.47
C ASP A 93 10.25 -3.32 20.59
N ASP A 94 11.15 -2.32 20.69
CA ASP A 94 10.76 -0.90 20.71
C ASP A 94 10.07 -0.49 19.42
N ILE A 95 10.59 -0.96 18.28
CA ILE A 95 10.02 -0.71 16.95
C ILE A 95 8.64 -1.36 16.85
N ALA A 96 8.52 -2.64 17.21
CA ALA A 96 7.25 -3.36 17.17
C ALA A 96 6.19 -2.69 18.07
N ALA A 97 6.56 -2.29 19.28
CA ALA A 97 5.69 -1.57 20.19
C ALA A 97 5.22 -0.24 19.59
N ALA A 98 6.11 0.52 18.94
CA ALA A 98 5.76 1.80 18.32
C ALA A 98 4.83 1.63 17.09
N LEU A 99 5.04 0.59 16.28
CA LEU A 99 4.22 0.31 15.10
C LEU A 99 2.81 -0.17 15.47
N ASN A 100 2.66 -0.90 16.57
CA ASN A 100 1.37 -1.45 17.02
C ASN A 100 0.58 -0.50 17.94
N LYS A 101 1.19 0.57 18.46
CA LYS A 101 0.60 1.45 19.48
C LYS A 101 -0.67 2.20 19.04
N LYS A 102 -0.93 2.30 17.73
CA LYS A 102 -2.13 2.98 17.21
C LYS A 102 -3.38 2.10 17.11
N ASP A 103 -3.26 0.78 17.30
CA ASP A 103 -4.42 -0.12 17.27
C ASP A 103 -5.26 -0.09 18.57
N GLN A 104 -4.84 0.66 19.60
CA GLN A 104 -5.52 0.74 20.91
C GLN A 104 -6.09 2.12 21.25
N ALA A 105 -6.15 3.03 20.28
CA ALA A 105 -6.77 4.35 20.45
C ALA A 105 -8.00 4.49 19.54
N GLN A 106 -8.97 3.59 19.69
CA GLN A 106 -10.35 3.74 19.22
C GLN A 106 -11.32 3.18 20.26
#